data_AF-A0A125BDW5-F1
#
_entry.id   AF-A0A125BDW5-F1
#
_cell.length_a   1.000
_cell.length_b   1.000
_cell.length_c   1.000
_cell.angle_alpha   90.00
_cell.angle_beta   90.00
_cell.angle_gamma   90.00
#
_symmetry.space_group_name_H-M   'P 1'
#
loop_
_entity.id
_entity.type
_entity.pdbx_description
1 polymer ?
#
loop_
_entity_poly.entity_id
_entity_poly.type
_entity_poly.pdbx_seq_one_letter_code
_entity_poly.pdbx_strand_id
1 'polypeptide(L)'
;MSHSYIPFDLYKRKWIFNHKDLPVSDDDKALIKPLTDKSAMEVWDKWISNKSSRAELFEKGDWPIKQDAWVATEHWQSAWDSNDNAMPEAIIAHIQWPDDAVVYFCYEKYQIVETRWDVFVRNWKCFLFFDDGPILISPKHKQALMFLQNGQYKLGVRG
;
A
#
# COMPACT_ATOMS: atom_id res chain seq x y z
N MET A 1 16.71 -1.63 -10.25
CA MET A 1 17.36 -1.87 -8.94
C MET A 1 16.94 -3.25 -8.49
N SER A 2 17.88 -4.07 -8.01
CA SER A 2 17.51 -5.37 -7.43
C SER A 2 17.15 -5.13 -5.97
N HIS A 3 15.89 -5.28 -5.60
CA HIS A 3 15.48 -5.22 -4.19
C HIS A 3 15.87 -6.51 -3.47
N SER A 4 16.13 -6.40 -2.18
CA SER A 4 16.28 -7.53 -1.28
C SER A 4 15.06 -7.63 -0.36
N TYR A 5 14.70 -8.86 -0.02
CA TYR A 5 13.46 -9.19 0.64
C TYR A 5 13.72 -9.89 1.98
N ILE A 6 12.84 -9.64 2.94
CA ILE A 6 12.77 -10.42 4.18
C ILE A 6 12.01 -11.70 3.84
N PRO A 7 12.54 -12.89 4.16
CA PRO A 7 11.78 -14.13 4.05
C PRO A 7 10.44 -14.00 4.78
N PHE A 8 9.34 -14.42 4.15
CA PHE A 8 8.00 -14.22 4.71
C PHE A 8 7.86 -14.77 6.14
N ASP A 9 8.51 -15.90 6.44
CA ASP A 9 8.51 -16.48 7.79
C ASP A 9 9.22 -15.64 8.86
N LEU A 10 10.14 -14.76 8.45
CA LEU A 10 10.84 -13.83 9.32
C LEU A 10 10.15 -12.46 9.37
N TYR A 11 9.11 -12.25 8.56
CA TYR A 11 8.38 -10.99 8.56
C TYR A 11 7.53 -10.85 9.83
N LYS A 12 7.87 -9.83 10.64
CA LYS A 12 7.22 -9.59 11.94
C LYS A 12 5.70 -9.44 11.85
N ARG A 13 5.19 -8.90 10.73
CA ARG A 13 3.75 -8.69 10.50
C ARG A 13 3.08 -9.79 9.67
N LYS A 14 3.73 -10.95 9.50
CA LYS A 14 3.13 -12.08 8.76
C LYS A 14 1.80 -12.56 9.36
N TRP A 15 1.52 -12.27 10.63
CA TRP A 15 0.26 -12.61 11.28
C TRP A 15 -0.96 -12.01 10.56
N ILE A 16 -0.81 -10.83 9.95
CA ILE A 16 -1.86 -10.16 9.16
C ILE A 16 -2.34 -11.05 8.01
N PHE A 17 -1.40 -11.70 7.33
CA PHE A 17 -1.66 -12.56 6.17
C PHE A 17 -1.95 -14.02 6.56
N ASN A 18 -1.95 -14.32 7.87
CA ASN A 18 -2.36 -15.60 8.44
C ASN A 18 -3.62 -15.46 9.31
N HIS A 19 -4.35 -14.35 9.15
CA HIS A 19 -5.60 -14.11 9.86
C HIS A 19 -6.66 -15.11 9.38
N LYS A 20 -7.34 -15.79 10.33
CA LYS A 20 -8.27 -16.87 9.98
C LYS A 20 -9.50 -16.39 9.21
N ASP A 21 -9.99 -15.19 9.56
CA ASP A 21 -11.18 -14.61 8.93
C ASP A 21 -10.89 -13.96 7.56
N LEU A 22 -9.61 -13.75 7.24
CA LEU A 22 -9.16 -13.19 5.96
C LEU A 22 -8.05 -14.09 5.40
N PRO A 23 -8.39 -15.31 4.95
CA PRO A 23 -7.40 -16.28 4.51
C PRO A 23 -6.75 -15.83 3.21
N VAL A 24 -5.41 -15.74 3.24
CA VAL A 24 -4.59 -15.52 2.05
C VAL A 24 -4.11 -16.87 1.52
N SER A 25 -4.23 -17.10 0.21
CA SER A 25 -3.73 -18.31 -0.44
C SER A 25 -2.21 -18.42 -0.36
N ASP A 26 -1.67 -19.64 -0.44
CA ASP A 26 -0.21 -19.83 -0.41
C ASP A 26 0.48 -19.23 -1.65
N ASP A 27 -0.21 -19.25 -2.81
CA ASP A 27 0.25 -18.61 -4.04
C ASP A 27 0.34 -17.09 -3.87
N ASP A 28 -0.67 -16.45 -3.27
CA ASP A 28 -0.64 -15.01 -3.00
C ASP A 28 0.42 -14.67 -1.95
N LYS A 29 0.57 -15.48 -0.88
CA LYS A 29 1.62 -15.28 0.14
C LYS A 29 3.02 -15.30 -0.47
N ALA A 30 3.28 -16.17 -1.44
CA ALA A 30 4.57 -16.22 -2.15
C ALA A 30 4.86 -14.92 -2.94
N LEU A 31 3.82 -14.15 -3.26
CA LEU A 31 3.91 -12.86 -3.97
C LEU A 31 3.85 -11.65 -3.03
N ILE A 32 3.61 -11.85 -1.72
CA ILE A 32 3.69 -10.81 -0.70
C ILE A 32 5.13 -10.78 -0.19
N LYS A 33 5.90 -9.79 -0.66
CA LYS A 33 7.35 -9.73 -0.46
C LYS A 33 7.75 -8.49 0.35
N PRO A 34 7.83 -8.61 1.69
CA PRO A 34 8.34 -7.54 2.53
C PRO A 34 9.78 -7.19 2.15
N LEU A 35 10.07 -5.92 1.94
CA LEU A 35 11.40 -5.44 1.62
C LEU A 35 12.27 -5.43 2.88
N THR A 36 13.59 -5.63 2.71
CA THR A 36 14.54 -5.31 3.79
C THR A 36 14.57 -3.81 4.05
N ASP A 37 15.03 -3.39 5.23
CA ASP A 37 15.13 -1.98 5.60
C ASP A 37 15.84 -1.14 4.54
N LYS A 38 16.93 -1.66 3.94
CA LYS A 38 17.67 -0.97 2.88
C LYS A 38 16.80 -0.76 1.64
N SER A 39 16.15 -1.81 1.14
CA SER A 39 15.32 -1.70 -0.08
C SER A 39 14.03 -0.92 0.15
N ALA A 40 13.42 -1.03 1.34
CA ALA A 40 12.28 -0.22 1.73
C ALA A 40 12.66 1.27 1.74
N MET A 41 13.79 1.61 2.36
CA MET A 41 14.32 2.96 2.39
C MET A 41 14.54 3.53 0.98
N GLU A 42 15.16 2.76 0.08
CA GLU A 42 15.39 3.16 -1.31
C GLU A 42 14.08 3.43 -2.08
N VAL A 43 13.05 2.59 -1.87
CA VAL A 43 11.73 2.77 -2.47
C VAL A 43 11.04 4.02 -1.90
N TRP A 44 11.08 4.20 -0.57
CA TRP A 44 10.47 5.34 0.11
C TRP A 44 11.11 6.66 -0.32
N ASP A 45 12.44 6.75 -0.27
CA ASP A 45 13.18 7.97 -0.60
C ASP A 45 13.00 8.36 -2.06
N LYS A 46 12.84 7.37 -2.94
CA LYS A 46 12.63 7.61 -4.37
C LYS A 46 11.20 8.08 -4.68
N TRP A 47 10.20 7.52 -4.02
CA TRP A 47 8.81 7.62 -4.50
C TRP A 47 7.84 8.29 -3.54
N ILE A 48 8.17 8.38 -2.26
CA ILE A 48 7.29 8.92 -1.22
C ILE A 48 7.89 10.23 -0.67
N SER A 49 9.01 10.16 0.04
CA SER A 49 9.67 11.31 0.66
C SER A 49 11.12 10.95 0.98
N ASN A 50 12.07 11.84 0.70
CA ASN A 50 13.46 11.68 1.13
C ASN A 50 13.77 12.37 2.48
N LYS A 51 12.75 12.91 3.16
CA LYS A 51 12.91 13.68 4.40
C LYS A 51 12.14 13.08 5.58
N SER A 52 10.92 12.65 5.32
CA SER A 52 10.01 12.14 6.34
C SER A 52 10.03 10.62 6.34
N SER A 53 9.90 10.00 7.51
CA SER A 53 9.93 8.53 7.63
C SER A 53 8.54 7.89 7.68
N ARG A 54 7.47 8.66 7.89
CA ARG A 54 6.08 8.20 7.97
C ARG A 54 5.12 9.33 7.60
N ALA A 55 3.86 8.99 7.37
CA ALA A 55 2.86 9.92 6.86
C ALA A 55 2.61 11.14 7.76
N GLU A 56 2.56 10.95 9.07
CA GLU A 56 2.36 12.03 10.05
C GLU A 56 3.49 13.07 10.05
N LEU A 57 4.67 12.70 9.54
CA LEU A 57 5.86 13.56 9.52
C LEU A 57 6.06 14.26 8.18
N PHE A 58 5.14 14.13 7.21
CA PHE A 58 5.30 14.81 5.93
C PHE A 58 5.38 16.32 6.09
N GLU A 59 6.34 16.93 5.40
CA GLU A 59 6.66 18.34 5.49
C GLU A 59 6.61 19.02 4.12
N LYS A 60 6.80 20.35 4.12
CA LYS A 60 6.81 21.15 2.90
C LYS A 60 7.84 20.61 1.90
N GLY A 61 7.32 20.11 0.77
CA GLY A 61 8.11 19.51 -0.30
C GLY A 61 7.67 18.08 -0.61
N ASP A 62 7.12 17.37 0.38
CA ASP A 62 6.58 16.03 0.17
C ASP A 62 5.29 16.10 -0.64
N TRP A 63 5.24 15.34 -1.73
CA TRP A 63 4.07 15.33 -2.61
C TRP A 63 2.77 14.87 -1.91
N PRO A 64 2.76 13.95 -0.91
CA PRO A 64 1.51 13.52 -0.28
C PRO A 64 0.75 14.61 0.48
N ILE A 65 1.41 15.71 0.88
CA ILE A 65 0.72 16.83 1.56
C ILE A 65 0.26 17.92 0.58
N LYS A 66 0.60 17.82 -0.71
CA LYS A 66 0.15 18.78 -1.70
C LYS A 66 -1.32 18.50 -2.04
N GLN A 67 -2.15 19.54 -2.06
CA GLN A 67 -3.59 19.38 -2.33
C GLN A 67 -3.84 18.88 -3.76
N ASP A 68 -3.02 19.29 -4.72
CA ASP A 68 -3.12 18.91 -6.13
C ASP A 68 -2.67 17.46 -6.42
N ALA A 69 -2.06 16.79 -5.45
CA ALA A 69 -1.74 15.36 -5.56
C ALA A 69 -3.00 14.48 -5.48
N TRP A 70 -4.10 14.97 -4.92
CA TRP A 70 -5.29 14.18 -4.62
C TRP A 70 -6.51 14.73 -5.36
N VAL A 71 -7.24 13.84 -6.03
CA VAL A 71 -8.41 14.18 -6.86
C VAL A 71 -9.74 13.78 -6.22
N ALA A 72 -9.73 12.82 -5.30
CA ALA A 72 -10.92 12.37 -4.58
C ALA A 72 -10.58 11.86 -3.18
N THR A 73 -11.56 11.89 -2.28
CA THR A 73 -11.49 11.31 -0.94
C THR A 73 -12.80 10.59 -0.65
N GLU A 74 -12.72 9.33 -0.28
CA GLU A 74 -13.86 8.45 -0.03
C GLU A 74 -13.58 7.54 1.18
N HIS A 75 -14.53 6.65 1.52
CA HIS A 75 -14.46 5.80 2.71
C HIS A 75 -14.16 4.34 2.33
N TRP A 76 -13.16 3.74 2.97
CA TRP A 76 -12.86 2.30 2.81
C TRP A 76 -13.43 1.46 3.95
N GLN A 77 -13.65 2.07 5.13
CA GLN A 77 -13.96 1.33 6.36
C GLN A 77 -15.26 0.53 6.25
N SER A 78 -16.31 1.09 5.67
CA SER A 78 -17.58 0.38 5.47
C SER A 78 -17.44 -0.84 4.54
N ALA A 79 -16.62 -0.75 3.49
CA ALA A 79 -16.31 -1.88 2.62
C ALA A 79 -15.48 -2.94 3.36
N TRP A 80 -14.56 -2.49 4.24
CA TRP A 80 -13.71 -3.37 5.04
C TRP A 80 -14.54 -4.18 6.05
N ASP A 81 -15.45 -3.52 6.76
CA ASP A 81 -16.36 -4.13 7.75
C ASP A 81 -17.42 -5.06 7.13
N SER A 82 -17.63 -4.98 5.81
CA SER A 82 -18.61 -5.81 5.11
C SER A 82 -18.14 -7.26 4.96
N ASN A 83 -19.07 -8.18 4.72
CA ASN A 83 -18.74 -9.57 4.39
C ASN A 83 -18.23 -9.73 2.94
N ASP A 84 -18.39 -8.70 2.10
CA ASP A 84 -17.86 -8.69 0.74
C ASP A 84 -16.37 -8.32 0.77
N ASN A 85 -15.56 -9.09 0.06
CA ASN A 85 -14.13 -8.81 -0.07
C ASN A 85 -13.80 -7.91 -1.28
N ALA A 86 -14.81 -7.44 -2.02
CA ALA A 86 -14.61 -6.51 -3.12
C ALA A 86 -13.88 -5.23 -2.68
N MET A 87 -12.92 -4.81 -3.51
CA MET A 87 -12.28 -3.51 -3.39
C MET A 87 -13.31 -2.40 -3.70
N PRO A 88 -13.25 -1.24 -3.02
CA PRO A 88 -14.12 -0.11 -3.37
C PRO A 88 -14.09 0.23 -4.86
N GLU A 89 -15.27 0.37 -5.48
CA GLU A 89 -15.43 0.57 -6.93
C GLU A 89 -14.67 1.81 -7.43
N ALA A 90 -14.67 2.90 -6.66
CA ALA A 90 -13.96 4.13 -7.02
C ALA A 90 -12.43 3.92 -7.10
N ILE A 91 -11.86 3.00 -6.32
CA ILE A 91 -10.45 2.63 -6.42
C ILE A 91 -10.20 1.86 -7.72
N ILE A 92 -11.05 0.89 -8.07
CA ILE A 92 -10.95 0.13 -9.32
C ILE A 92 -11.13 1.04 -10.55
N ALA A 93 -12.05 2.01 -10.48
CA ALA A 93 -12.26 2.98 -11.53
C ALA A 93 -11.04 3.90 -11.71
N HIS A 94 -10.43 4.36 -10.60
CA HIS A 94 -9.27 5.25 -10.64
C HIS A 94 -7.98 4.54 -11.00
N ILE A 95 -7.75 3.31 -10.53
CA ILE A 95 -6.51 2.55 -10.72
C ILE A 95 -6.63 1.63 -11.94
N GLN A 96 -6.00 2.04 -13.04
CA GLN A 96 -5.99 1.32 -14.32
C GLN A 96 -4.67 0.57 -14.53
N TRP A 97 -4.18 -0.10 -13.49
CA TRP A 97 -2.94 -0.89 -13.57
C TRP A 97 -3.23 -2.28 -14.13
N PRO A 98 -2.32 -2.87 -14.94
CA PRO A 98 -2.38 -4.29 -15.26
C PRO A 98 -2.39 -5.16 -14.00
N ASP A 99 -3.06 -6.32 -14.05
CA ASP A 99 -3.13 -7.25 -12.92
C ASP A 99 -1.74 -7.65 -12.38
N ASP A 100 -0.78 -7.84 -13.27
CA ASP A 100 0.60 -8.21 -12.95
C ASP A 100 1.51 -7.03 -12.59
N ALA A 101 0.96 -5.81 -12.53
CA ALA A 101 1.72 -4.62 -12.19
C ALA A 101 2.34 -4.76 -10.79
N VAL A 102 3.64 -4.50 -10.69
CA VAL A 102 4.32 -4.40 -9.40
C VAL A 102 3.80 -3.17 -8.66
N VAL A 103 3.42 -3.38 -7.40
CA VAL A 103 2.95 -2.34 -6.49
C VAL A 103 3.74 -2.39 -5.18
N TYR A 104 3.88 -1.22 -4.56
CA TYR A 104 4.43 -1.06 -3.23
C TYR A 104 3.35 -0.55 -2.28
N PHE A 105 3.11 -1.30 -1.21
CA PHE A 105 2.33 -0.84 -0.07
C PHE A 105 3.27 -0.32 1.00
N CYS A 106 3.30 1.00 1.18
CA CYS A 106 4.28 1.70 2.00
C CYS A 106 3.66 2.13 3.32
N TYR A 107 3.85 1.36 4.39
CA TYR A 107 3.40 1.74 5.74
C TYR A 107 4.24 2.91 6.29
N GLU A 108 5.56 2.76 6.25
CA GLU A 108 6.56 3.77 6.61
C GLU A 108 7.89 3.43 5.93
N LYS A 109 8.90 4.29 6.07
CA LYS A 109 10.18 4.24 5.33
C LYS A 109 10.90 2.89 5.34
N TYR A 110 10.80 2.13 6.44
CA TYR A 110 11.44 0.82 6.58
C TYR A 110 10.44 -0.35 6.53
N GLN A 111 9.20 -0.09 6.16
CA GLN A 111 8.12 -1.06 6.16
C GLN A 111 7.33 -0.96 4.87
N ILE A 112 7.87 -1.61 3.84
CA ILE A 112 7.27 -1.66 2.52
C ILE A 112 7.10 -3.11 2.11
N VAL A 113 5.93 -3.41 1.57
CA VAL A 113 5.64 -4.71 0.96
C VAL A 113 5.53 -4.51 -0.54
N GLU A 114 6.34 -5.26 -1.29
CA GLU A 114 6.18 -5.42 -2.74
C GLU A 114 5.21 -6.55 -3.01
N THR A 115 4.28 -6.32 -3.94
CA THR A 115 3.41 -7.38 -4.47
C THR A 115 2.92 -7.04 -5.87
N ARG A 116 1.95 -7.79 -6.39
CA ARG A 116 1.23 -7.47 -7.62
C ARG A 116 -0.09 -6.78 -7.32
N TRP A 117 -0.57 -5.99 -8.27
CA TRP A 117 -1.85 -5.29 -8.14
C TRP A 117 -3.01 -6.25 -7.86
N ASP A 118 -3.12 -7.33 -8.62
CA ASP A 118 -4.20 -8.31 -8.44
C ASP A 118 -4.14 -9.03 -7.09
N VAL A 119 -2.93 -9.34 -6.60
CA VAL A 119 -2.70 -9.93 -5.27
C VAL A 119 -3.14 -8.95 -4.18
N PHE A 120 -2.80 -7.66 -4.34
CA PHE A 120 -3.27 -6.63 -3.42
C PHE A 120 -4.80 -6.53 -3.44
N VAL A 121 -5.44 -6.47 -4.61
CA VAL A 121 -6.91 -6.37 -4.73
C VAL A 121 -7.62 -7.54 -4.06
N ARG A 122 -7.15 -8.78 -4.24
CA ARG A 122 -7.74 -9.96 -3.58
C ARG A 122 -7.58 -9.95 -2.06
N ASN A 123 -6.54 -9.31 -1.55
CA ASN A 123 -6.15 -9.40 -0.14
C ASN A 123 -6.12 -8.03 0.56
N TRP A 124 -6.79 -7.02 0.01
CA TRP A 124 -6.62 -5.62 0.40
C TRP A 124 -6.95 -5.37 1.88
N LYS A 125 -7.95 -6.07 2.41
CA LYS A 125 -8.35 -5.99 3.83
C LYS A 125 -7.21 -6.35 4.76
N CYS A 126 -6.39 -7.34 4.40
CA CYS A 126 -5.19 -7.72 5.17
C CYS A 126 -4.22 -6.53 5.24
N PHE A 127 -3.96 -5.83 4.14
CA PHE A 127 -3.01 -4.73 4.15
C PHE A 127 -3.43 -3.57 5.08
N LEU A 128 -4.73 -3.42 5.35
CA LEU A 128 -5.28 -2.33 6.18
C LEU A 128 -5.37 -2.65 7.68
N PHE A 129 -4.85 -3.77 8.17
CA PHE A 129 -4.67 -3.96 9.63
C PHE A 129 -3.72 -2.90 10.25
N PHE A 130 -2.92 -2.22 9.43
CA PHE A 130 -2.21 -0.99 9.79
C PHE A 130 -2.57 0.10 8.79
N ASP A 131 -3.52 0.97 9.17
CA ASP A 131 -4.10 2.04 8.37
C ASP A 131 -3.52 3.43 8.70
N ASP A 132 -2.37 3.45 9.38
CA ASP A 132 -1.63 4.66 9.78
C ASP A 132 -0.95 5.38 8.60
N GLY A 133 -1.75 5.88 7.67
CA GLY A 133 -1.27 6.64 6.53
C GLY A 133 -0.58 5.84 5.42
N PRO A 134 -0.79 4.52 5.20
CA PRO A 134 -0.04 3.80 4.20
C PRO A 134 -0.36 4.30 2.79
N ILE A 135 0.66 4.32 1.94
CA ILE A 135 0.54 4.77 0.55
C ILE A 135 0.80 3.59 -0.39
N LEU A 136 -0.13 3.35 -1.30
CA LEU A 136 -0.01 2.37 -2.37
C LEU A 136 0.39 3.08 -3.67
N ILE A 137 1.44 2.57 -4.32
CA ILE A 137 1.97 3.10 -5.59
C ILE A 137 2.37 1.97 -6.53
N SER A 138 2.46 2.26 -7.82
CA SER A 138 3.23 1.45 -8.77
C SER A 138 4.42 2.25 -9.32
N PRO A 139 5.59 1.62 -9.57
CA PRO A 139 6.74 2.31 -10.16
C PRO A 139 6.50 2.83 -11.58
N LYS A 140 5.62 2.15 -12.34
CA LYS A 140 5.37 2.43 -13.76
C LYS A 140 4.20 3.38 -13.98
N HIS A 141 3.41 3.66 -12.94
CA HIS A 141 2.19 4.45 -13.03
C HIS A 141 2.21 5.61 -12.04
N LYS A 142 1.60 6.73 -12.43
CA LYS A 142 1.55 7.92 -11.58
C LYS A 142 0.44 7.86 -10.53
N GLN A 143 -0.60 7.06 -10.73
CA GLN A 143 -1.68 6.96 -9.74
C GLN A 143 -1.13 6.54 -8.37
N ALA A 144 -1.79 7.02 -7.33
CA ALA A 144 -1.49 6.66 -5.95
C ALA A 144 -2.78 6.61 -5.13
N LEU A 145 -2.72 5.85 -4.05
CA LEU A 145 -3.77 5.71 -3.06
C LEU A 145 -3.16 5.88 -1.68
N MET A 146 -3.78 6.67 -0.81
CA MET A 146 -3.37 6.81 0.59
C MET A 146 -4.54 6.46 1.49
N PHE A 147 -4.36 5.54 2.41
CA PHE A 147 -5.36 5.22 3.43
C PHE A 147 -5.10 6.07 4.67
N LEU A 148 -6.17 6.44 5.37
CA LEU A 148 -6.15 7.28 6.55
C LEU A 148 -6.82 6.55 7.71
N GLN A 149 -6.32 6.76 8.92
CA GLN A 149 -6.83 6.16 10.17
C GLN A 149 -8.31 6.51 10.46
N ASN A 150 -8.85 7.57 9.85
CA ASN A 150 -10.25 7.97 10.03
C ASN A 150 -11.22 7.19 9.11
N GLY A 151 -10.79 6.06 8.54
CA GLY A 151 -11.60 5.22 7.67
C GLY A 151 -11.75 5.74 6.24
N GLN A 152 -10.98 6.77 5.86
CA GLN A 152 -10.98 7.35 4.52
C GLN A 152 -9.74 6.97 3.71
N TYR A 153 -9.86 7.05 2.40
CA TYR A 153 -8.73 6.97 1.48
C TYR A 153 -8.75 8.15 0.50
N LYS A 154 -7.57 8.52 0.01
CA LYS A 154 -7.37 9.53 -1.02
C LYS A 154 -6.92 8.89 -2.31
N LEU A 155 -7.56 9.26 -3.41
CA LEU A 155 -7.16 8.90 -4.77
C LEU A 155 -6.38 10.05 -5.37
N GLY A 156 -5.26 9.74 -6.02
CA GLY A 156 -4.37 10.78 -6.48
C GLY A 156 -3.41 10.35 -7.56
N VAL A 157 -2.48 11.25 -7.86
CA VAL A 157 -1.32 11.04 -8.72
C VAL A 157 -0.08 11.61 -8.04
N ARG A 158 1.03 10.90 -8.14
CA ARG A 158 2.32 11.39 -7.65
C ARG A 158 2.82 12.53 -8.52
N GLY A 159 3.30 13.57 -7.82
CA GLY A 159 3.95 14.74 -8.40
C GLY A 159 5.36 14.48 -8.90
#